data_AF-A0AAW2P5G1-F1
#
_entry.id   AF-A0AAW2P5G1-F1
#
_cell.length_a   1.000
_cell.length_b   1.000
_cell.length_c   1.000
_cell.angle_alpha   90.00
_cell.angle_beta   90.00
_cell.angle_gamma   90.00
#
_symmetry.space_group_name_H-M   'P 1'
#
loop_
_entity.id
_entity.type
_entity.pdbx_description
1 polymer ?
#
loop_
_entity_poly.entity_id
_entity_poly.type
_entity_poly.pdbx_seq_one_letter_code
_entity_poly.pdbx_strand_id
1 'polypeptide(L)'
;MATVMQKIKDIEDEMARTQKNKATAHHLGLLKAKLAKLRREILTPASKGGGGAGEGFDVTKSGDARVGLVGFPSVGKSTLLNKLTGTFSEVASYEFTTLTCIPGVITYRELKFSYWTFPVLLRVLKMARVEVISTARTCNCILIVLDAIKPITHKRLIEKELEGFGIRLNKEPPNLSFRRKDKGGINLTSTVTNTHLDLETVKAICGEYRIHNADINLRYDATADDLIDVIEGSRVYMPCIYAINKIDQITLEELEILDKLPHYCPVR
;
A
#
# COMPACT_ATOMS: atom_id res chain seq x y z
N MET A 1 20.64 6.88 -19.92
CA MET A 1 20.18 7.26 -18.56
C MET A 1 19.16 6.22 -18.11
N ALA A 2 19.40 5.53 -16.99
CA ALA A 2 18.47 4.51 -16.48
C ALA A 2 17.12 5.14 -16.13
N THR A 3 16.02 4.54 -16.59
CA THR A 3 14.65 4.96 -16.25
C THR A 3 14.43 4.83 -14.73
N VAL A 4 13.53 5.63 -14.15
CA VAL A 4 13.20 5.59 -12.70
C VAL A 4 12.85 4.16 -12.25
N MET A 5 12.13 3.42 -13.11
CA MET A 5 11.79 2.01 -12.89
C MET A 5 13.01 1.09 -12.82
N GLN A 6 14.03 1.33 -13.63
CA GLN A 6 15.28 0.56 -13.57
C GLN A 6 16.02 0.81 -12.27
N LYS A 7 16.11 2.07 -11.82
CA LYS A 7 16.73 2.42 -10.53
C LYS A 7 16.02 1.76 -9.34
N ILE A 8 14.69 1.70 -9.38
CA ILE A 8 13.90 1.00 -8.36
C ILE A 8 14.24 -0.48 -8.34
N LYS A 9 14.31 -1.12 -9.52
CA LYS A 9 14.65 -2.53 -9.63
C LYS A 9 16.06 -2.81 -9.10
N ASP A 10 17.04 -2.00 -9.49
CA ASP A 10 18.42 -2.16 -9.05
C ASP A 10 18.55 -2.07 -7.52
N ILE A 11 17.79 -1.16 -6.88
CA ILE A 11 17.72 -1.05 -5.42
C ILE A 11 17.01 -2.25 -4.79
N GLU A 12 15.90 -2.74 -5.38
CA GLU A 12 15.21 -3.94 -4.88
C GLU A 12 16.11 -5.18 -4.94
N ASP A 13 16.85 -5.34 -6.04
CA ASP A 13 17.79 -6.45 -6.24
C ASP A 13 18.99 -6.32 -5.28
N GLU A 14 19.47 -5.09 -5.04
CA GLU A 14 20.50 -4.82 -4.03
C GLU A 14 20.03 -5.15 -2.61
N MET A 15 18.81 -4.76 -2.25
CA MET A 15 18.24 -5.09 -0.94
C MET A 15 18.02 -6.60 -0.77
N ALA A 16 17.76 -7.32 -1.86
CA ALA A 16 17.55 -8.77 -1.82
C ALA A 16 18.86 -9.55 -1.62
N ARG A 17 19.99 -9.07 -2.17
CA ARG A 17 21.32 -9.70 -1.98
C ARG A 17 21.96 -9.38 -0.64
N THR A 18 21.62 -8.25 -0.02
CA THR A 18 22.24 -7.81 1.23
C THR A 18 21.66 -8.57 2.43
N GLN A 19 22.53 -9.24 3.20
CA GLN A 19 22.14 -9.86 4.47
C GLN A 19 21.78 -8.80 5.51
N LYS A 20 20.78 -9.08 6.36
CA LYS A 20 20.28 -8.16 7.38
C LYS A 20 21.02 -8.34 8.71
N ASN A 21 22.09 -7.59 8.89
CA ASN A 21 22.95 -7.62 10.09
C ASN A 21 23.12 -6.19 10.62
N LYS A 22 23.63 -6.02 11.85
CA LYS A 22 23.86 -4.68 12.45
C LYS A 22 24.73 -3.76 11.57
N ALA A 23 25.77 -4.32 10.95
CA ALA A 23 26.66 -3.58 10.04
C ALA A 23 25.97 -3.13 8.74
N THR A 24 24.95 -3.85 8.26
CA THR A 24 24.24 -3.55 7.02
C THR A 24 22.93 -2.81 7.25
N ALA A 25 22.44 -2.72 8.49
CA ALA A 25 21.22 -2.01 8.86
C ALA A 25 21.24 -0.54 8.41
N HIS A 26 22.39 0.13 8.55
CA HIS A 26 22.60 1.50 8.04
C HIS A 26 22.41 1.59 6.52
N HIS A 27 23.07 0.72 5.75
CA HIS A 27 22.95 0.68 4.28
C HIS A 27 21.52 0.35 3.84
N LEU A 28 20.89 -0.61 4.49
CA LEU A 28 19.50 -0.99 4.23
C LEU A 28 18.52 0.17 4.51
N GLY A 29 18.75 0.95 5.58
CA GLY A 29 17.98 2.16 5.87
C GLY A 29 18.09 3.21 4.76
N LEU A 30 19.31 3.41 4.25
CA LEU A 30 19.56 4.31 3.12
C LEU A 30 18.85 3.83 1.83
N LEU A 31 18.97 2.54 1.51
CA LEU A 31 18.31 1.95 0.33
C LEU A 31 16.78 2.07 0.43
N LYS A 32 16.20 1.85 1.62
CA LYS A 32 14.77 2.04 1.88
C LYS A 32 14.33 3.49 1.66
N ALA A 33 15.09 4.46 2.18
CA ALA A 33 14.80 5.89 1.98
C ALA A 33 14.86 6.28 0.49
N LYS A 34 15.88 5.81 -0.25
CA LYS A 34 16.00 6.02 -1.70
C LYS A 34 14.84 5.39 -2.47
N LEU A 35 14.46 4.16 -2.12
CA LEU A 35 13.35 3.45 -2.73
C LEU A 35 12.02 4.20 -2.53
N ALA A 36 11.76 4.69 -1.31
CA ALA A 36 10.56 5.45 -0.99
C ALA A 36 10.48 6.75 -1.81
N LYS A 37 11.59 7.47 -1.95
CA LYS A 37 11.70 8.70 -2.75
C LYS A 37 11.45 8.48 -4.24
N LEU A 38 12.04 7.43 -4.83
CA LEU A 38 11.81 7.06 -6.23
C LEU A 38 10.36 6.63 -6.48
N ARG A 39 9.77 5.87 -5.55
CA ARG A 39 8.35 5.47 -5.63
C ARG A 39 7.43 6.69 -5.55
N ARG A 40 7.73 7.68 -4.71
CA ARG A 40 6.99 8.95 -4.68
C ARG A 40 7.09 9.71 -6.01
N GLU A 41 8.26 9.74 -6.63
CA GLU A 41 8.45 10.39 -7.94
C GLU A 41 7.53 9.82 -9.04
N ILE A 42 7.21 8.52 -8.96
CA ILE A 42 6.22 7.88 -9.86
C ILE A 42 4.79 8.33 -9.56
N LEU A 43 4.45 8.52 -8.28
CA LEU A 43 3.10 8.88 -7.84
C LEU A 43 2.77 10.37 -8.06
N THR A 44 3.78 11.23 -7.92
CA THR A 44 3.68 12.66 -8.21
C THR A 44 4.59 12.97 -9.39
N PRO A 45 4.14 12.76 -10.65
CA PRO A 45 4.83 13.37 -11.78
C PRO A 45 4.87 14.88 -11.53
N ALA A 46 6.03 15.50 -11.75
CA ALA A 46 6.29 16.88 -11.38
C ALA A 46 5.28 17.87 -11.99
N SER A 47 4.20 18.18 -11.28
CA SER A 47 3.44 19.42 -11.50
C SER A 47 4.27 20.57 -10.94
N LYS A 48 5.16 21.09 -11.79
CA LYS A 48 5.73 22.42 -11.58
C LYS A 48 4.59 23.43 -11.67
N GLY A 49 4.21 23.99 -10.52
CA GLY A 49 3.48 25.25 -10.42
C GLY A 49 1.96 25.14 -10.61
N GLY A 50 1.22 25.57 -9.61
CA GLY A 50 -0.23 25.75 -9.68
C GLY A 50 -0.91 25.16 -8.46
N GLY A 51 -1.27 26.03 -7.50
CA GLY A 51 -2.26 25.70 -6.49
C GLY A 51 -3.57 25.33 -7.19
N GLY A 52 -3.84 24.05 -7.24
CA GLY A 52 -5.05 23.47 -7.80
C GLY A 52 -5.08 22.04 -7.30
N ALA A 53 -6.14 21.69 -6.56
CA ALA A 53 -6.44 20.32 -6.19
C ALA A 53 -6.19 19.42 -7.41
N GLY A 54 -5.40 18.37 -7.22
CA GLY A 54 -4.89 17.57 -8.34
C GLY A 54 -6.00 17.23 -9.32
N GLU A 55 -5.72 17.44 -10.61
CA GLU A 55 -6.39 16.73 -11.70
C GLU A 55 -6.01 15.25 -11.63
N GLY A 56 -6.41 14.59 -10.54
CA GLY A 56 -6.72 13.19 -10.59
C GLY A 56 -8.05 13.07 -11.33
N PHE A 57 -8.29 11.92 -11.93
CA PHE A 57 -9.65 11.43 -12.14
C PHE A 57 -10.40 11.48 -10.80
N ASP A 58 -10.92 12.64 -10.43
CA ASP A 58 -11.99 12.75 -9.44
C ASP A 58 -13.25 12.33 -10.19
N VAL A 59 -13.32 11.03 -10.50
CA VAL A 59 -14.58 10.40 -10.85
C VAL A 59 -15.49 10.80 -9.70
N THR A 60 -16.45 11.67 -10.00
CA THR A 60 -17.43 12.21 -9.05
C THR A 60 -17.76 11.13 -8.03
N LYS A 61 -17.53 11.39 -6.73
CA LYS A 61 -17.84 10.46 -5.64
C LYS A 61 -19.28 9.96 -5.78
N SER A 62 -19.46 8.88 -6.52
CA SER A 62 -20.71 8.16 -6.64
C SER A 62 -20.67 7.10 -5.54
N GLY A 63 -21.51 7.30 -4.52
CA GLY A 63 -21.57 6.45 -3.33
C GLY A 63 -20.88 7.02 -2.10
N ASP A 64 -21.33 6.54 -0.94
CA ASP A 64 -20.89 6.96 0.39
C ASP A 64 -19.53 6.35 0.78
N ALA A 65 -19.18 5.19 0.19
CA ALA A 65 -17.90 4.52 0.43
C ALA A 65 -17.38 3.80 -0.82
N ARG A 66 -16.05 3.82 -1.02
CA ARG A 66 -15.36 3.11 -2.10
C ARG A 66 -14.61 1.90 -1.56
N VAL A 67 -14.85 0.73 -2.15
CA VAL A 67 -14.18 -0.54 -1.83
C VAL A 67 -13.34 -0.99 -3.02
N GLY A 68 -12.04 -1.11 -2.82
CA GLY A 68 -11.12 -1.61 -3.86
C GLY A 68 -10.94 -3.12 -3.79
N LEU A 69 -11.31 -3.87 -4.83
CA LEU A 69 -10.99 -5.30 -4.93
C LEU A 69 -9.61 -5.50 -5.56
N VAL A 70 -8.75 -6.25 -4.87
CA VAL A 70 -7.41 -6.61 -5.35
C VAL A 70 -7.23 -8.13 -5.22
N GLY A 71 -6.61 -8.78 -6.20
CA GLY A 71 -6.38 -10.23 -6.12
C GLY A 71 -6.04 -10.83 -7.48
N PHE A 72 -5.34 -11.97 -7.52
CA PHE A 72 -4.84 -12.57 -8.76
C PHE A 72 -5.94 -12.89 -9.78
N PRO A 73 -5.65 -12.92 -11.09
CA PRO A 73 -6.57 -13.51 -12.05
C PRO A 73 -7.01 -14.91 -11.58
N SER A 74 -8.23 -15.31 -11.90
CA SER A 74 -8.77 -16.65 -11.59
C SER A 74 -8.98 -17.01 -10.11
N VAL A 75 -8.86 -16.05 -9.18
CA VAL A 75 -9.30 -16.22 -7.77
C VAL A 75 -10.80 -15.99 -7.56
N GLY A 76 -11.55 -15.67 -8.62
CA GLY A 76 -13.00 -15.45 -8.56
C GLY A 76 -13.47 -14.04 -8.21
N LYS A 77 -12.61 -13.00 -8.39
CA LYS A 77 -12.99 -11.58 -8.16
C LYS A 77 -14.26 -11.15 -8.89
N SER A 78 -14.36 -11.45 -10.19
CA SER A 78 -15.52 -11.06 -11.00
C SER A 78 -16.78 -11.80 -10.55
N THR A 79 -16.66 -13.08 -10.20
CA THR A 79 -17.76 -13.87 -9.64
C THR A 79 -18.23 -13.30 -8.29
N LEU A 80 -17.29 -12.89 -7.44
CA LEU A 80 -17.60 -12.23 -6.17
C LEU A 80 -18.31 -10.89 -6.39
N LEU A 81 -17.82 -10.07 -7.32
CA LEU A 81 -18.45 -8.80 -7.66
C LEU A 81 -19.87 -9.01 -8.16
N ASN A 82 -20.09 -9.92 -9.11
CA ASN A 82 -21.44 -10.24 -9.64
C ASN A 82 -22.39 -10.74 -8.54
N LYS A 83 -21.92 -11.60 -7.63
CA LYS A 83 -22.73 -12.09 -6.50
C LYS A 83 -23.09 -10.97 -5.53
N LEU A 84 -22.16 -10.05 -5.26
CA LEU A 84 -22.38 -8.92 -4.37
C LEU A 84 -23.33 -7.89 -5.01
N THR A 85 -23.14 -7.56 -6.29
CA THR A 85 -23.94 -6.52 -6.97
C THR A 85 -25.35 -6.97 -7.33
N GLY A 86 -25.63 -8.28 -7.36
CA GLY A 86 -26.95 -8.83 -7.71
C GLY A 86 -27.36 -8.60 -9.17
N THR A 87 -26.57 -7.83 -9.91
CA THR A 87 -26.68 -7.60 -11.35
C THR A 87 -25.65 -8.46 -12.07
N PHE A 88 -26.07 -9.17 -13.12
CA PHE A 88 -25.14 -9.53 -14.18
C PHE A 88 -24.51 -8.21 -14.62
N SER A 89 -23.20 -8.09 -14.49
CA SER A 89 -22.45 -6.89 -14.88
C SER A 89 -22.66 -6.65 -16.39
N GLU A 90 -23.78 -6.03 -16.76
CA GLU A 90 -23.86 -5.28 -18.00
C GLU A 90 -22.77 -4.24 -17.88
N VAL A 91 -21.81 -4.37 -18.79
CA VAL A 91 -20.76 -3.40 -19.03
C VAL A 91 -21.47 -2.07 -19.23
N ALA A 92 -21.60 -1.29 -18.15
CA ALA A 92 -22.17 0.04 -18.24
C ALA A 92 -21.29 0.78 -19.26
N SER A 93 -21.89 1.05 -20.41
CA SER A 93 -21.30 1.67 -21.58
C SER A 93 -20.98 3.13 -21.27
N TYR A 94 -20.02 3.36 -20.38
CA TYR A 94 -19.22 4.57 -20.37
C TYR A 94 -18.01 4.27 -21.24
N GLU A 95 -18.23 4.38 -22.55
CA GLU A 95 -17.15 4.63 -23.50
C GLU A 95 -16.47 5.93 -23.08
N PHE A 96 -15.38 5.82 -22.33
CA PHE A 96 -14.15 6.58 -22.51
C PHE A 96 -13.13 6.13 -21.45
N THR A 97 -11.97 5.69 -21.95
CA THR A 97 -10.65 5.55 -21.28
C THR A 97 -10.27 4.17 -20.67
N THR A 98 -9.43 3.50 -21.46
CA THR A 98 -8.53 2.36 -21.26
C THR A 98 -8.28 1.79 -19.84
N LEU A 99 -8.54 0.47 -19.70
CA LEU A 99 -8.03 -0.49 -18.67
C LEU A 99 -8.84 -0.66 -17.37
N THR A 100 -10.13 -1.01 -17.54
CA THR A 100 -11.00 -1.90 -16.72
C THR A 100 -10.88 -1.81 -15.19
N CYS A 101 -11.44 -0.75 -14.62
CA CYS A 101 -12.15 -0.87 -13.34
C CYS A 101 -13.64 -1.02 -13.65
N ILE A 102 -14.27 -2.13 -13.23
CA ILE A 102 -15.72 -2.30 -13.33
C ILE A 102 -16.33 -1.71 -12.06
N PRO A 103 -17.05 -0.57 -12.12
CA PRO A 103 -17.73 -0.03 -10.96
C PRO A 103 -19.00 -0.85 -10.68
N GLY A 104 -19.03 -1.55 -9.55
CA GLY A 104 -20.25 -2.16 -9.02
C GLY A 104 -20.83 -1.29 -7.92
N VAL A 105 -22.09 -0.86 -8.00
CA VAL A 105 -22.73 -0.10 -6.91
C VAL A 105 -23.72 -0.98 -6.17
N ILE A 106 -23.57 -1.07 -4.85
CA ILE A 106 -24.44 -1.85 -3.96
C ILE A 106 -25.04 -0.90 -2.94
N THR A 107 -26.34 -0.99 -2.72
CA THR A 107 -26.98 -0.28 -1.61
C THR A 107 -27.15 -1.26 -0.44
N TYR A 108 -26.45 -1.03 0.66
CA TYR A 108 -26.57 -1.83 1.88
C TYR A 108 -26.94 -0.91 3.04
N ARG A 109 -28.08 -1.19 3.71
CA ARG A 109 -28.61 -0.35 4.80
C ARG A 109 -28.68 1.14 4.41
N GLU A 110 -29.24 1.41 3.23
CA GLU A 110 -29.39 2.76 2.66
C GLU A 110 -28.08 3.49 2.30
N LEU A 111 -26.91 2.88 2.55
CA LEU A 111 -25.60 3.38 2.13
C LEU A 111 -25.19 2.78 0.79
N LYS A 112 -24.66 3.61 -0.10
CA LYS A 112 -24.19 3.21 -1.43
C LYS A 112 -22.69 2.92 -1.39
N PHE A 113 -22.33 1.66 -1.60
CA PHE A 113 -20.95 1.20 -1.73
C PHE A 113 -20.56 1.05 -3.19
N SER A 114 -19.46 1.66 -3.59
CA SER A 114 -18.90 1.57 -4.94
C SER A 114 -17.67 0.68 -4.95
N TYR A 115 -17.74 -0.42 -5.68
CA TYR A 115 -16.70 -1.42 -5.79
C TYR A 115 -15.85 -1.18 -7.02
N TRP A 116 -14.54 -1.10 -6.85
CA TRP A 116 -13.56 -0.89 -7.90
C TRP A 116 -12.70 -2.13 -8.02
N THR A 117 -12.76 -2.84 -9.15
CA THR A 117 -11.86 -3.97 -9.38
C THR A 117 -10.54 -3.48 -9.95
N PHE A 118 -9.47 -3.64 -9.17
CA PHE A 118 -8.12 -3.41 -9.66
C PHE A 118 -7.56 -4.74 -10.21
N PRO A 119 -7.09 -4.78 -11.47
CA PRO A 119 -6.21 -5.87 -11.87
C PRO A 119 -5.02 -5.88 -10.90
N VAL A 120 -4.52 -7.07 -10.52
CA VAL A 120 -3.33 -7.12 -9.65
C VAL A 120 -2.29 -6.21 -10.27
N LEU A 121 -1.73 -5.34 -9.44
CA LEU A 121 -0.66 -4.40 -9.75
C LEU A 121 0.64 -5.16 -10.05
N LEU A 122 0.57 -6.07 -11.02
CA LEU A 122 1.54 -7.11 -11.28
C LEU A 122 2.87 -6.50 -11.73
N ARG A 123 3.91 -6.81 -10.94
CA ARG A 123 5.32 -6.86 -11.35
C ARG A 123 5.60 -7.44 -12.74
N VAL A 124 4.64 -8.16 -13.35
CA VAL A 124 4.80 -8.80 -14.68
C VAL A 124 4.67 -7.80 -15.83
N LEU A 125 3.93 -6.69 -15.68
CA LEU A 125 3.60 -5.81 -16.81
C LEU A 125 4.28 -4.44 -16.81
N LYS A 126 5.38 -4.21 -16.07
CA LYS A 126 6.24 -2.99 -16.19
C LYS A 126 5.52 -1.62 -16.12
N MET A 127 4.21 -1.57 -15.86
CA MET A 127 3.33 -0.41 -15.98
C MET A 127 2.22 -0.55 -14.95
N ALA A 128 2.55 -0.36 -13.67
CA ALA A 128 1.54 0.11 -12.75
C ALA A 128 1.19 1.54 -13.19
N ARG A 129 0.09 1.71 -13.95
CA ARG A 129 -0.34 3.04 -14.39
C ARG A 129 -0.69 3.85 -13.14
N VAL A 130 -0.16 5.08 -13.07
CA VAL A 130 -0.33 6.01 -11.94
C VAL A 130 -1.81 6.15 -11.55
N GLU A 131 -2.71 6.08 -12.55
CA GLU A 131 -4.18 6.12 -12.42
C GLU A 131 -4.77 5.02 -11.53
N VAL A 132 -4.28 3.77 -11.64
CA VAL A 132 -4.78 2.64 -10.84
C VAL A 132 -4.39 2.84 -9.38
N ILE A 133 -3.18 3.35 -9.15
CA ILE A 133 -2.64 3.57 -7.83
C ILE A 133 -3.30 4.76 -7.14
N SER A 134 -3.52 5.87 -7.87
CA SER A 134 -4.24 7.02 -7.34
C SER A 134 -5.66 6.62 -6.94
N THR A 135 -6.35 5.85 -7.77
CA THR A 135 -7.69 5.33 -7.47
C THR A 135 -7.68 4.46 -6.22
N ALA A 136 -6.74 3.51 -6.10
CA ALA A 136 -6.58 2.67 -4.91
C ALA A 136 -6.35 3.48 -3.63
N ARG A 137 -5.60 4.60 -3.70
CA ARG A 137 -5.40 5.51 -2.56
C ARG A 137 -6.66 6.29 -2.15
N THR A 138 -7.64 6.44 -3.04
CA THR A 138 -8.93 7.07 -2.70
C THR A 138 -9.96 6.10 -2.13
N CYS A 139 -9.67 4.79 -2.12
CA CYS A 139 -10.57 3.80 -1.53
C CYS A 139 -10.61 3.94 -0.01
N ASN A 140 -11.81 3.73 0.57
CA ASN A 140 -12.00 3.70 2.03
C ASN A 140 -11.62 2.35 2.62
N CYS A 141 -11.72 1.28 1.83
CA CYS A 141 -11.39 -0.08 2.22
C CYS A 141 -10.84 -0.86 1.03
N ILE A 142 -9.89 -1.77 1.27
CA ILE A 142 -9.41 -2.73 0.27
C ILE A 142 -9.90 -4.14 0.63
N LEU A 143 -10.51 -4.81 -0.32
CA LEU A 143 -10.87 -6.22 -0.25
C LEU A 143 -9.85 -7.03 -1.05
N ILE A 144 -8.98 -7.77 -0.36
CA ILE A 144 -8.00 -8.66 -1.00
C ILE A 144 -8.64 -10.04 -1.17
N VAL A 145 -8.90 -10.42 -2.41
CA VAL A 145 -9.42 -11.75 -2.74
C VAL A 145 -8.25 -12.71 -2.96
N LEU A 146 -8.20 -13.73 -2.13
CA LEU A 146 -7.18 -14.78 -2.12
C LEU A 146 -7.81 -16.12 -2.48
N ASP A 147 -6.99 -17.02 -3.00
CA ASP A 147 -7.34 -18.42 -3.24
C ASP A 147 -6.94 -19.25 -2.02
N ALA A 148 -7.84 -20.09 -1.50
CA ALA A 148 -7.61 -20.94 -0.33
C ALA A 148 -6.43 -21.91 -0.49
N ILE A 149 -6.07 -22.34 -1.71
CA ILE A 149 -4.92 -23.25 -1.93
C ILE A 149 -3.59 -22.54 -1.67
N LYS A 150 -3.46 -21.27 -2.08
CA LYS A 150 -2.18 -20.51 -2.03
C LYS A 150 -2.34 -19.09 -1.46
N PRO A 151 -2.96 -18.92 -0.28
CA PRO A 151 -3.29 -17.58 0.22
C PRO A 151 -2.03 -16.80 0.63
N ILE A 152 -1.01 -17.47 1.19
CA ILE A 152 0.17 -16.83 1.77
C ILE A 152 1.03 -16.13 0.71
N THR A 153 1.33 -16.83 -0.40
CA THR A 153 2.18 -16.28 -1.46
C THR A 153 1.52 -15.08 -2.14
N HIS A 154 0.23 -15.20 -2.46
CA HIS A 154 -0.52 -14.11 -3.08
C HIS A 154 -0.68 -12.92 -2.13
N LYS A 155 -1.00 -13.17 -0.85
CA LYS A 155 -1.06 -12.15 0.19
C LYS A 155 0.23 -11.34 0.26
N ARG A 156 1.37 -12.02 0.42
CA ARG A 156 2.68 -11.38 0.56
C ARG A 156 3.06 -10.52 -0.65
N LEU A 157 2.73 -10.97 -1.87
CA LEU A 157 2.99 -10.21 -3.10
C LEU A 157 2.14 -8.95 -3.17
N ILE A 158 0.83 -9.08 -2.90
CA ILE A 158 -0.11 -7.96 -2.95
C ILE A 158 0.22 -6.92 -1.87
N GLU A 159 0.51 -7.36 -0.64
CA GLU A 159 0.92 -6.47 0.45
C GLU A 159 2.19 -5.71 0.10
N LYS A 160 3.21 -6.38 -0.45
CA LYS A 160 4.47 -5.74 -0.86
C LYS A 160 4.26 -4.69 -1.94
N GLU A 161 3.34 -4.92 -2.88
CA GLU A 161 3.01 -3.98 -3.95
C GLU A 161 2.24 -2.77 -3.38
N LEU A 162 1.17 -3.00 -2.63
CA LEU A 162 0.36 -1.93 -2.02
C LEU A 162 1.19 -1.07 -1.05
N GLU A 163 2.04 -1.70 -0.23
CA GLU A 163 2.97 -0.99 0.65
C GLU A 163 3.99 -0.16 -0.14
N GLY A 164 4.39 -0.63 -1.33
CA GLY A 164 5.26 0.12 -2.21
C GLY A 164 4.61 1.38 -2.80
N PHE A 165 3.29 1.38 -2.94
CA PHE A 165 2.54 2.55 -3.37
C PHE A 165 2.14 3.50 -2.23
N GLY A 166 2.64 3.24 -1.02
CA GLY A 166 2.37 4.07 0.15
C GLY A 166 1.01 3.82 0.80
N ILE A 167 0.39 2.68 0.51
CA ILE A 167 -0.81 2.20 1.21
C ILE A 167 -0.37 1.35 2.39
N ARG A 168 -0.96 1.56 3.56
CA ARG A 168 -0.71 0.78 4.78
C ARG A 168 -2.00 0.09 5.17
N LEU A 169 -2.00 -1.24 5.05
CA LEU A 169 -3.16 -2.09 5.27
C LEU A 169 -3.26 -2.44 6.75
N ASN A 170 -4.43 -2.25 7.37
CA ASN A 170 -4.72 -2.60 8.77
C ASN A 170 -3.69 -2.06 9.79
N LYS A 171 -3.09 -0.91 9.49
CA LYS A 171 -2.13 -0.23 10.37
C LYS A 171 -2.70 1.14 10.74
N GLU A 172 -2.39 1.58 11.95
CA GLU A 172 -2.66 2.94 12.37
C GLU A 172 -1.46 3.84 12.05
N PRO A 173 -1.68 5.16 11.90
CA PRO A 173 -0.59 6.11 11.76
C PRO A 173 0.40 6.01 12.94
N PRO A 174 1.72 5.95 12.66
CA PRO A 174 2.73 5.81 13.70
C PRO A 174 2.71 7.00 14.66
N ASN A 175 2.68 6.73 15.98
CA ASN A 175 2.71 7.75 17.03
C ASN A 175 4.14 8.26 17.27
N LEU A 176 4.73 8.82 16.22
CA LEU A 176 6.09 9.36 16.19
C LEU A 176 6.02 10.87 15.96
N SER A 177 6.70 11.65 16.80
CA SER A 177 6.79 13.09 16.58
C SER A 177 8.07 13.44 15.85
N PHE A 178 7.93 14.02 14.66
CA PHE A 178 9.03 14.49 13.84
C PHE A 178 8.92 16.02 13.69
N ARG A 179 9.91 16.76 14.21
CA ARG A 179 9.96 18.23 14.09
C ARG A 179 11.25 18.66 13.42
N ARG A 180 11.15 19.36 12.28
CA ARG A 180 12.33 19.97 11.63
C ARG A 180 12.77 21.20 12.42
N LYS A 181 14.09 21.40 12.49
CA LYS A 181 14.72 22.56 13.13
C LYS A 181 15.61 23.28 12.13
N ASP A 182 15.96 24.53 12.43
CA ASP A 182 16.93 25.28 11.62
C ASP A 182 18.38 24.93 11.98
N LYS A 183 18.66 24.61 13.26
CA LYS A 183 20.00 24.30 13.80
C LYS A 183 19.90 23.25 14.91
N GLY A 184 21.01 22.57 15.21
CA GLY A 184 21.13 21.66 16.36
C GLY A 184 21.23 20.17 16.02
N GLY A 185 21.44 19.80 14.75
CA GLY A 185 21.63 18.42 14.32
C GLY A 185 20.37 17.56 14.46
N ILE A 186 20.56 16.24 14.39
CA ILE A 186 19.49 15.26 14.53
C ILE A 186 19.50 14.74 15.96
N ASN A 187 18.45 15.05 16.72
CA ASN A 187 18.25 14.58 18.08
C ASN A 187 17.22 13.47 18.09
N LEU A 188 17.62 12.30 18.58
CA LEU A 188 16.74 11.16 18.80
C LEU A 188 16.46 11.03 20.29
N THR A 189 15.21 11.24 20.67
CA THR A 189 14.71 10.96 22.02
C THR A 189 13.85 9.71 21.94
N SER A 190 14.08 8.75 22.83
CA SER A 190 13.26 7.55 22.91
C SER A 190 12.73 7.35 24.31
N THR A 191 11.42 7.08 24.41
CA THR A 191 10.77 6.74 25.68
C THR A 191 10.89 5.22 25.96
N VAL A 192 11.10 4.42 24.91
CA VAL A 192 11.16 2.95 24.96
C VAL A 192 12.52 2.47 24.45
N THR A 193 12.96 1.29 24.89
CA THR A 193 14.15 0.64 24.32
C THR A 193 13.90 0.29 22.86
N ASN A 194 14.65 0.90 21.94
CA ASN A 194 14.52 0.62 20.52
C ASN A 194 15.40 -0.57 20.15
N THR A 195 14.80 -1.53 19.46
CA THR A 195 15.49 -2.72 18.95
C THR A 195 15.81 -2.60 17.47
N HIS A 196 15.11 -1.71 16.76
CA HIS A 196 15.15 -1.63 15.31
C HIS A 196 15.70 -0.32 14.74
N LEU A 197 15.81 0.73 15.56
CA LEU A 197 16.25 2.06 15.13
C LEU A 197 17.41 2.58 15.96
N ASP A 198 18.57 2.67 15.31
CA ASP A 198 19.77 3.30 15.85
C ASP A 198 19.91 4.75 15.34
N LEU A 199 20.57 5.61 16.13
CA LEU A 199 20.82 7.02 15.77
C LEU A 199 21.53 7.15 14.40
N GLU A 200 22.43 6.21 14.08
CA GLU A 200 23.13 6.18 12.79
C GLU A 200 22.17 5.93 11.62
N THR A 201 21.25 4.97 11.76
CA THR A 201 20.24 4.68 10.74
C THR A 201 19.29 5.87 10.54
N VAL A 202 18.91 6.53 11.63
CA VAL A 202 18.06 7.74 11.59
C VAL A 202 18.77 8.88 10.87
N LYS A 203 20.06 9.11 11.15
CA LYS A 203 20.89 10.12 10.45
C LYS A 203 21.00 9.81 8.95
N ALA A 204 21.18 8.54 8.58
CA ALA A 204 21.26 8.11 7.20
C ALA A 204 19.96 8.40 6.42
N ILE A 205 18.81 8.02 7.01
CA ILE A 205 17.49 8.27 6.42
C ILE A 205 17.28 9.78 6.26
N CYS A 206 17.49 10.57 7.32
CA CYS A 206 17.32 12.02 7.27
C CYS A 206 18.25 12.68 6.25
N GLY A 207 19.50 12.20 6.15
CA GLY A 207 20.48 12.67 5.16
C GLY A 207 20.00 12.49 3.71
N GLU A 208 19.39 11.35 3.38
CA GLU A 208 18.83 11.10 2.04
C GLU A 208 17.66 12.04 1.69
N TYR A 209 16.90 12.44 2.72
CA TYR A 209 15.84 13.44 2.62
C TYR A 209 16.33 14.89 2.70
N ARG A 210 17.65 15.13 2.76
CA ARG A 210 18.27 16.46 2.94
C ARG A 210 17.80 17.18 4.21
N ILE A 211 17.50 16.41 5.25
CA ILE A 211 17.14 16.92 6.58
C ILE A 211 18.39 16.82 7.45
N HIS A 212 19.00 17.97 7.75
CA HIS A 212 20.20 18.04 8.58
C HIS A 212 19.90 18.32 10.06
N ASN A 213 18.72 18.90 10.36
CA ASN A 213 18.34 19.32 11.70
C ASN A 213 16.89 18.87 11.98
N ALA A 214 16.71 17.97 12.93
CA ALA A 214 15.40 17.47 13.32
C ALA A 214 15.39 16.87 14.73
N ASP A 215 14.29 17.06 15.44
CA ASP A 215 13.97 16.32 16.65
C ASP A 215 13.01 15.18 16.32
N ILE A 216 13.38 13.99 16.77
CA ILE A 216 12.63 12.76 16.57
C ILE A 216 12.35 12.19 17.94
N ASN A 217 11.08 12.09 18.31
CA ASN A 217 10.66 11.45 19.56
C ASN A 217 9.92 10.15 19.26
N LEU A 218 10.46 9.06 19.80
CA LEU A 218 9.91 7.72 19.69
C LEU A 218 9.16 7.36 20.97
N ARG A 219 7.85 7.11 20.84
CA ARG A 219 6.96 6.68 21.93
C ARG A 219 6.76 5.17 21.97
N TYR A 220 7.28 4.44 20.99
CA TYR A 220 7.20 2.99 20.83
C TYR A 220 8.43 2.50 20.04
N ASP A 221 8.63 1.18 19.96
CA ASP A 221 9.71 0.58 19.17
C ASP A 221 9.41 0.72 17.66
N ALA A 222 9.76 1.88 17.12
CA ALA A 222 9.53 2.24 15.73
C ALA A 222 10.57 1.58 14.82
N THR A 223 10.15 1.30 13.58
CA THR A 223 11.02 0.76 12.53
C THR A 223 11.50 1.87 11.59
N ALA A 224 12.53 1.58 10.79
CA ALA A 224 12.96 2.46 9.71
C ALA A 224 11.82 2.84 8.74
N ASP A 225 10.87 1.93 8.51
CA ASP A 225 9.75 2.17 7.61
C ASP A 225 8.75 3.17 8.23
N ASP A 226 8.53 3.13 9.54
CA ASP A 226 7.66 4.09 10.25
C ASP A 226 8.24 5.51 10.19
N LEU A 227 9.55 5.66 10.38
CA LEU A 227 10.21 6.95 10.26
C LEU A 227 10.09 7.49 8.83
N ILE A 228 10.30 6.64 7.82
CA ILE A 228 10.13 7.01 6.41
C ILE A 228 8.68 7.44 6.15
N ASP A 229 7.70 6.72 6.70
CA ASP A 229 6.28 7.04 6.51
C ASP A 229 5.90 8.41 7.08
N VAL A 230 6.44 8.77 8.26
CA VAL A 230 6.23 10.09 8.87
C VAL A 230 6.92 11.20 8.09
N ILE A 231 8.15 10.97 7.61
CA ILE A 231 8.90 11.95 6.80
C ILE A 231 8.19 12.20 5.46
N GLU A 232 7.60 11.15 4.88
CA GLU A 232 6.91 11.21 3.59
C GLU A 232 5.54 11.87 3.68
N GLY A 233 4.79 11.68 4.79
CA GLY A 233 3.52 12.35 5.08
C GLY A 233 2.35 12.08 4.11
N SER A 234 2.61 11.40 2.99
CA SER A 234 1.66 11.11 1.91
C SER A 234 1.07 9.70 1.97
N ARG A 235 1.37 8.94 3.04
CA ARG A 235 0.91 7.56 3.22
C ARG A 235 -0.58 7.52 3.56
N VAL A 236 -1.28 6.52 3.02
CA VAL A 236 -2.71 6.32 3.28
C VAL A 236 -2.87 5.05 4.11
N TYR A 237 -3.52 5.18 5.26
CA TYR A 237 -3.82 4.09 6.17
C TYR A 237 -5.27 3.70 5.96
N MET A 238 -5.52 2.44 5.64
CA MET A 238 -6.88 1.98 5.35
C MET A 238 -7.11 0.55 5.84
N PRO A 239 -8.36 0.24 6.26
CA PRO A 239 -8.75 -1.11 6.59
C PRO A 239 -8.70 -2.00 5.35
N CYS A 240 -8.32 -3.26 5.57
CA CYS A 240 -8.20 -4.29 4.57
C CYS A 240 -8.84 -5.58 5.05
N ILE A 241 -9.70 -6.17 4.20
CA ILE A 241 -10.36 -7.45 4.47
C ILE A 241 -9.78 -8.50 3.51
N TYR A 242 -9.42 -9.66 4.03
CA TYR A 242 -8.93 -10.79 3.24
C TYR A 242 -10.09 -11.75 2.95
N ALA A 243 -10.62 -11.71 1.74
CA ALA A 243 -11.63 -12.66 1.27
C ALA A 243 -10.95 -13.94 0.77
N ILE A 244 -11.04 -15.03 1.52
CA ILE A 244 -10.55 -16.34 1.06
C ILE A 244 -11.65 -17.01 0.26
N ASN A 245 -11.43 -17.12 -1.04
CA ASN A 245 -12.33 -17.83 -1.94
C ASN A 245 -11.89 -19.29 -2.14
N LYS A 246 -12.82 -20.11 -2.64
CA LYS A 246 -12.64 -21.55 -2.88
C LYS A 246 -12.45 -22.37 -1.61
N ILE A 247 -13.22 -22.04 -0.56
CA ILE A 247 -13.19 -22.79 0.69
C ILE A 247 -13.67 -24.23 0.55
N ASP A 248 -14.31 -24.58 -0.58
CA ASP A 248 -14.67 -25.94 -0.95
C ASP A 248 -13.46 -26.87 -1.17
N GLN A 249 -12.27 -26.30 -1.33
CA GLN A 249 -11.04 -27.03 -1.64
C GLN A 249 -10.14 -27.27 -0.41
N ILE A 250 -10.55 -26.76 0.76
CA ILE A 250 -9.83 -26.92 2.02
C ILE A 250 -10.67 -27.72 3.01
N THR A 251 -10.01 -28.31 4.00
CA THR A 251 -10.67 -29.04 5.07
C THR A 251 -11.29 -28.10 6.10
N LEU A 252 -12.22 -28.62 6.91
CA LEU A 252 -12.84 -27.84 8.00
C LEU A 252 -11.79 -27.35 9.02
N GLU A 253 -10.79 -28.18 9.30
CA GLU A 253 -9.70 -27.84 10.23
C GLU A 253 -8.86 -26.66 9.70
N GLU A 254 -8.52 -26.65 8.42
CA GLU A 254 -7.83 -25.53 7.78
C GLU A 254 -8.68 -24.26 7.80
N LEU A 255 -10.00 -24.39 7.57
CA LEU A 255 -10.93 -23.27 7.63
C LEU A 255 -10.99 -22.66 9.04
N GLU A 256 -11.04 -23.47 10.10
CA GLU A 256 -11.03 -23.00 11.49
C GLU A 256 -9.72 -22.28 11.85
N ILE A 257 -8.58 -22.71 11.31
CA ILE A 257 -7.29 -22.02 11.49
C ILE A 257 -7.33 -20.66 10.79
N LEU A 258 -7.91 -20.58 9.61
CA LEU A 258 -8.04 -19.33 8.85
C LEU A 258 -9.02 -18.34 9.51
N ASP A 259 -10.10 -18.83 10.12
CA ASP A 259 -11.09 -18.00 10.82
C ASP A 259 -10.50 -17.31 12.07
N LYS A 260 -9.47 -17.90 12.69
CA LYS A 260 -8.72 -17.28 13.79
C LYS A 260 -7.87 -16.08 13.36
N LEU A 261 -7.64 -15.89 12.06
CA LEU A 261 -6.83 -14.78 11.57
C LEU A 261 -7.64 -13.48 11.51
N PRO A 262 -7.09 -12.33 11.95
CA PRO A 262 -7.82 -11.08 11.97
C PRO A 262 -8.12 -10.59 10.55
N HIS A 263 -9.33 -10.05 10.35
CA HIS A 263 -9.82 -9.51 9.08
C HIS A 263 -9.96 -10.53 7.94
N TYR A 264 -10.00 -11.83 8.26
CA TYR A 264 -10.29 -12.88 7.29
C TYR A 264 -11.80 -13.10 7.15
N CYS A 265 -12.24 -13.32 5.91
CA CYS A 265 -13.62 -13.60 5.57
C CYS A 265 -13.66 -14.79 4.58
N PRO A 266 -14.14 -15.96 4.99
CA PRO A 266 -14.28 -17.10 4.10
C PRO A 266 -15.44 -16.88 3.10
N VAL A 267 -15.20 -17.21 1.84
CA VAL A 267 -16.13 -17.01 0.71
C VAL A 267 -16.28 -18.33 -0.06
N ARG A 268 -17.52 -18.67 -0.37
CA ARG A 268 -17.93 -19.87 -1.12
C ARG A 268 -18.42 -19.55 -2.53
#